data_AF-A0AAV0KR05-F1
#
_entry.id   AF-A0AAV0KR05-F1
#
_cell.length_a   1.000
_cell.length_b   1.000
_cell.length_c   1.000
_cell.angle_alpha   90.00
_cell.angle_beta   90.00
_cell.angle_gamma   90.00
#
_symmetry.space_group_name_H-M   'P 1'
#
loop_
_entity.id
_entity.type
_entity.pdbx_description
1 polymer ?
#
loop_
_entity_poly.entity_id
_entity_poly.type
_entity_poly.pdbx_seq_one_letter_code
_entity_poly.pdbx_strand_id
1 'polypeptide(L)'
;MMYTSKLPSKWKGTCQEGQDFNSSLCNSKLIGARYFNKVNSARDTIGHGTHTTSTAAGNYVEGASFFGYADGVARGMAPRARVAMYKVIWDEGRYASDVLAGMDQAVADGGSLVLASWIPDDYTAAVGTNNLLSSEGFNLISGTSMACPHASGVAALLRGAHPEWSHAAIRSAMMTTTTELDVGRNFTAASPLAMGAGHIVPNLAMDPGLVYDVTPQDYVSLLCSMNFTRNQIMTITRSNMYDCANSSSLDLNYPSFVAFYDKNVTTGAMLTHRFRRVVTNVGDGRTRYEVKVTAPMGTKVAVWPQSLVFGKKNERRDYYVDITYASDGEGMVSHGSIVWVEESGKYNVRSPIVVAPTSGGK
;
A
#
# COMPACT_ATOMS: atom_id res chain seq x y z
N MET A 1 -5.77 24.10 -12.36
CA MET A 1 -7.11 23.50 -12.14
C MET A 1 -7.73 24.09 -10.88
N MET A 2 -8.86 24.78 -11.01
CA MET A 2 -9.59 25.41 -9.89
C MET A 2 -10.24 24.35 -8.98
N TYR A 3 -10.35 24.65 -7.68
CA TYR A 3 -11.17 23.87 -6.76
C TYR A 3 -12.62 23.94 -7.24
N THR A 4 -13.22 22.82 -7.66
CA THR A 4 -14.67 22.82 -7.91
C THR A 4 -15.37 22.93 -6.55
N SER A 5 -16.22 23.91 -6.32
CA SER A 5 -17.00 23.97 -5.06
C SER A 5 -18.00 22.82 -4.96
N LYS A 6 -18.43 22.28 -6.11
CA LYS A 6 -19.38 21.17 -6.21
C LYS A 6 -18.72 19.83 -5.83
N LEU A 7 -19.38 19.11 -4.93
CA LEU A 7 -19.02 17.74 -4.56
C LEU A 7 -19.15 16.80 -5.78
N PRO A 8 -18.29 15.77 -5.90
CA PRO A 8 -18.44 14.76 -6.94
C PRO A 8 -19.81 14.10 -6.86
N SER A 9 -20.50 13.92 -7.99
CA SER A 9 -21.84 13.30 -8.02
C SER A 9 -21.87 11.87 -7.46
N LYS A 10 -20.74 11.18 -7.45
CA LYS A 10 -20.57 9.84 -6.86
C LYS A 10 -20.50 9.83 -5.32
N TRP A 11 -20.26 10.98 -4.69
CA TRP A 11 -20.12 11.09 -3.24
C TRP A 11 -21.49 10.99 -2.56
N LYS A 12 -21.62 10.10 -1.58
CA LYS A 12 -22.87 9.84 -0.84
C LYS A 12 -22.73 10.02 0.67
N GLY A 13 -21.53 10.32 1.16
CA GLY A 13 -21.28 10.51 2.58
C GLY A 13 -21.91 11.79 3.13
N THR A 14 -21.98 11.85 4.45
CA THR A 14 -22.66 12.91 5.20
C THR A 14 -21.72 13.60 6.19
N CYS A 15 -22.13 14.77 6.69
CA CYS A 15 -21.51 15.40 7.85
C CYS A 15 -22.37 15.09 9.08
N GLN A 16 -22.00 14.02 9.80
CA GLN A 16 -22.73 13.55 10.97
C GLN A 16 -22.53 14.53 12.14
N GLU A 17 -23.63 15.07 12.66
CA GLU A 17 -23.59 15.96 13.82
C GLU A 17 -23.31 15.17 15.11
N GLY A 18 -22.68 15.84 16.07
CA GLY A 18 -22.40 15.31 17.41
C GLY A 18 -21.88 16.42 18.32
N GLN A 19 -21.35 16.03 19.49
CA GLN A 19 -20.77 16.97 20.44
C GLN A 19 -19.72 17.89 19.80
N ASP A 20 -19.90 19.20 19.95
CA ASP A 20 -19.03 20.25 19.42
C ASP A 20 -18.71 20.11 17.92
N PHE A 21 -19.62 19.46 17.17
CA PHE A 21 -19.46 19.22 15.74
C PHE A 21 -20.82 19.26 15.05
N ASN A 22 -21.12 20.36 14.35
CA ASN A 22 -22.33 20.48 13.54
C ASN A 22 -22.01 20.27 12.05
N SER A 23 -23.05 20.03 11.24
CA SER A 23 -22.91 19.71 9.82
C SER A 23 -22.26 20.84 8.99
N SER A 24 -22.27 22.08 9.47
CA SER A 24 -21.64 23.23 8.80
C SER A 24 -20.11 23.23 8.89
N LEU A 25 -19.51 22.37 9.74
CA LEU A 25 -18.06 22.21 9.82
C LEU A 25 -17.48 21.43 8.62
N CYS A 26 -18.30 20.67 7.90
CA CYS A 26 -17.90 20.15 6.60
C CYS A 26 -17.94 21.27 5.55
N ASN A 27 -17.01 21.21 4.60
CA ASN A 27 -16.86 22.20 3.55
C ASN A 27 -16.39 21.52 2.26
N SER A 28 -15.90 22.30 1.30
CA SER A 28 -15.41 21.72 0.05
C SER A 28 -14.14 20.87 0.23
N LYS A 29 -13.37 21.03 1.32
CA LYS A 29 -12.20 20.20 1.62
C LYS A 29 -12.57 18.96 2.42
N LEU A 30 -13.18 19.16 3.60
CA LEU A 30 -13.72 18.11 4.45
C LEU A 30 -15.17 17.86 4.02
N ILE A 31 -15.38 16.91 3.13
CA ILE A 31 -16.66 16.70 2.45
C ILE A 31 -17.62 15.77 3.20
N GLY A 32 -17.12 15.10 4.23
CA GLY A 32 -17.91 14.29 5.14
C GLY A 32 -17.13 13.93 6.38
N ALA A 33 -17.87 13.66 7.45
CA ALA A 33 -17.32 13.33 8.75
C ALA A 33 -18.31 12.41 9.46
N ARG A 34 -17.85 11.24 9.85
CA ARG A 34 -18.63 10.20 10.51
C ARG A 34 -17.83 9.61 11.67
N TYR A 35 -18.55 9.03 12.61
CA TYR A 35 -17.95 8.40 13.77
C TYR A 35 -18.77 7.17 14.19
N PHE A 36 -18.10 6.19 14.79
CA PHE A 36 -18.62 4.84 14.99
C PHE A 36 -18.63 4.44 16.47
N ASN A 37 -19.10 5.34 17.34
CA ASN A 37 -19.44 5.03 18.74
C ASN A 37 -20.78 5.64 19.15
N LYS A 38 -21.28 5.32 20.35
CA LYS A 38 -22.60 5.74 20.81
C LYS A 38 -22.68 7.16 21.41
N VAL A 39 -21.55 7.84 21.70
CA VAL A 39 -21.56 8.98 22.65
C VAL A 39 -20.90 10.28 22.15
N ASN A 40 -20.20 10.31 21.01
CA ASN A 40 -19.35 11.49 20.68
C ASN A 40 -19.66 12.13 19.31
N SER A 41 -18.63 12.72 18.69
CA SER A 41 -18.61 13.30 17.34
C SER A 41 -17.37 12.88 16.56
N ALA A 42 -17.25 13.33 15.31
CA ALA A 42 -16.07 13.11 14.48
C ALA A 42 -14.86 14.01 14.82
N ARG A 43 -14.99 14.89 15.83
CA ARG A 43 -13.90 15.77 16.27
C ARG A 43 -12.74 14.94 16.82
N ASP A 44 -11.53 15.27 16.39
CA ASP A 44 -10.29 14.68 16.91
C ASP A 44 -9.92 15.33 18.25
N THR A 45 -9.69 14.49 19.26
CA THR A 45 -9.31 14.89 20.64
C THR A 45 -7.88 14.49 20.99
N ILE A 46 -7.20 13.74 20.11
CA ILE A 46 -5.86 13.19 20.32
C ILE A 46 -4.84 13.87 19.39
N GLY A 47 -5.25 14.18 18.16
CA GLY A 47 -4.44 14.84 17.14
C GLY A 47 -3.86 13.89 16.08
N HIS A 48 -3.86 12.58 16.33
CA HIS A 48 -3.31 11.59 15.38
C HIS A 48 -4.06 11.58 14.04
N GLY A 49 -5.40 11.60 14.09
CA GLY A 49 -6.25 11.64 12.89
C GLY A 49 -6.05 12.92 12.10
N THR A 50 -5.91 14.06 12.80
CA THR A 50 -5.63 15.36 12.20
C THR A 50 -4.27 15.38 11.50
N HIS A 51 -3.23 14.86 12.16
CA HIS A 51 -1.85 14.80 11.62
C HIS A 51 -1.74 13.90 10.38
N THR A 52 -2.32 12.70 10.45
CA THR A 52 -2.29 11.77 9.30
C THR A 52 -3.09 12.31 8.12
N THR A 53 -4.25 12.91 8.37
CA THR A 53 -5.08 13.51 7.32
C THR A 53 -4.41 14.70 6.66
N SER A 54 -3.75 15.58 7.43
CA SER A 54 -3.01 16.72 6.89
C SER A 54 -1.76 16.27 6.11
N THR A 55 -1.13 15.17 6.50
CA THR A 55 -0.02 14.56 5.75
C THR A 55 -0.48 13.98 4.41
N ALA A 56 -1.63 13.31 4.36
CA ALA A 56 -2.14 12.74 3.10
C ALA A 56 -2.69 13.82 2.17
N ALA A 57 -3.49 14.73 2.72
CA ALA A 57 -4.31 15.65 1.93
C ALA A 57 -4.47 17.03 2.59
N GLY A 58 -3.56 17.51 3.42
CA GLY A 58 -3.62 18.87 3.96
C GLY A 58 -3.60 19.92 2.84
N ASN A 59 -4.41 20.98 2.98
CA ASN A 59 -4.29 22.13 2.08
C ASN A 59 -3.01 22.91 2.40
N TYR A 60 -2.64 23.86 1.55
CA TYR A 60 -1.50 24.75 1.75
C TYR A 60 -1.71 25.62 2.99
N VAL A 61 -0.74 25.64 3.90
CA VAL A 61 -0.67 26.56 5.05
C VAL A 61 0.72 27.18 5.09
N GLU A 62 0.79 28.49 4.89
CA GLU A 62 2.04 29.26 4.96
C GLU A 62 2.44 29.54 6.41
N GLY A 63 3.75 29.68 6.67
CA GLY A 63 4.27 29.95 8.02
C GLY A 63 4.05 28.80 9.01
N ALA A 64 3.90 27.57 8.52
CA ALA A 64 3.73 26.41 9.36
C ALA A 64 5.07 26.04 10.00
N SER A 65 5.11 25.92 11.32
CA SER A 65 6.30 25.50 12.06
C SER A 65 5.94 24.81 13.37
N PHE A 66 6.88 24.04 13.93
CA PHE A 66 6.80 23.53 15.30
C PHE A 66 7.84 24.25 16.15
N PHE A 67 7.45 25.28 16.90
CA PHE A 67 8.38 26.13 17.67
C PHE A 67 9.55 26.68 16.82
N GLY A 68 9.28 27.09 15.59
CA GLY A 68 10.28 27.58 14.64
C GLY A 68 11.08 26.49 13.90
N TYR A 69 10.92 25.21 14.26
CA TYR A 69 11.48 24.10 13.50
C TYR A 69 10.61 23.77 12.29
N ALA A 70 11.27 23.33 11.20
CA ALA A 70 10.64 22.94 9.94
C ALA A 70 9.73 24.06 9.35
N ASP A 71 10.15 25.32 9.50
CA ASP A 71 9.43 26.47 8.97
C ASP A 71 9.24 26.39 7.45
N GLY A 72 8.01 26.67 6.99
CA GLY A 72 7.70 26.74 5.57
C GLY A 72 6.21 26.60 5.26
N VAL A 73 5.91 26.00 4.11
CA VAL A 73 4.54 25.75 3.66
C VAL A 73 4.16 24.30 3.90
N ALA A 74 3.32 24.05 4.90
CA ALA A 74 2.77 22.72 5.13
C ALA A 74 1.70 22.40 4.08
N ARG A 75 1.74 21.17 3.56
CA ARG A 75 0.73 20.62 2.64
C ARG A 75 0.80 19.10 2.66
N GLY A 76 -0.32 18.45 2.35
CA GLY A 76 -0.33 16.99 2.19
C GLY A 76 0.28 16.54 0.87
N MET A 77 0.48 15.24 0.71
CA MET A 77 0.91 14.65 -0.56
C MET A 77 -0.06 14.92 -1.70
N ALA A 78 -1.37 14.96 -1.43
CA ALA A 78 -2.42 15.32 -2.36
C ALA A 78 -3.20 16.57 -1.89
N PRO A 79 -2.65 17.79 -2.00
CA PRO A 79 -3.21 18.99 -1.35
C PRO A 79 -4.64 19.33 -1.78
N ARG A 80 -5.05 18.90 -2.98
CA ARG A 80 -6.37 19.16 -3.55
C ARG A 80 -7.34 17.98 -3.45
N ALA A 81 -6.90 16.84 -2.91
CA ALA A 81 -7.80 15.73 -2.63
C ALA A 81 -8.88 16.16 -1.61
N ARG A 82 -10.08 15.60 -1.74
CA ARG A 82 -11.14 15.78 -0.75
C ARG A 82 -10.89 14.83 0.42
N VAL A 83 -11.32 15.23 1.61
CA VAL A 83 -11.18 14.47 2.85
C VAL A 83 -12.57 14.04 3.30
N ALA A 84 -12.70 12.76 3.63
CA ALA A 84 -13.84 12.24 4.38
C ALA A 84 -13.32 11.51 5.61
N MET A 85 -13.78 11.92 6.79
CA MET A 85 -13.29 11.41 8.06
C MET A 85 -14.21 10.34 8.64
N TYR A 86 -13.62 9.24 9.08
CA TYR A 86 -14.33 8.13 9.72
C TYR A 86 -13.62 7.84 11.06
N LYS A 87 -14.10 8.43 12.15
CA LYS A 87 -13.51 8.25 13.48
C LYS A 87 -13.92 6.91 14.07
N VAL A 88 -12.94 6.02 14.23
CA VAL A 88 -13.11 4.64 14.72
C VAL A 88 -12.22 4.32 15.93
N ILE A 89 -11.41 5.28 16.36
CA ILE A 89 -10.50 5.17 17.50
C ILE A 89 -10.88 6.24 18.52
N TRP A 90 -10.88 5.83 19.79
CA TRP A 90 -11.36 6.61 20.92
C TRP A 90 -10.42 6.49 22.11
N ASP A 91 -10.53 7.43 23.04
CA ASP A 91 -9.79 7.39 24.30
C ASP A 91 -10.26 6.22 25.19
N GLU A 92 -11.56 5.88 25.09
CA GLU A 92 -12.18 4.78 25.84
C GLU A 92 -11.85 3.39 25.27
N GLY A 93 -11.33 3.30 24.04
CA GLY A 93 -10.97 2.03 23.42
C GLY A 93 -10.91 2.03 21.90
N ARG A 94 -10.44 0.89 21.38
CA ARG A 94 -10.33 0.60 19.95
C ARG A 94 -11.01 -0.73 19.68
N TYR A 95 -12.10 -0.71 18.92
CA TYR A 95 -12.87 -1.92 18.65
C TYR A 95 -12.78 -2.27 17.17
N ALA A 96 -12.44 -3.53 16.89
CA ALA A 96 -12.39 -4.03 15.51
C ALA A 96 -13.74 -3.86 14.79
N SER A 97 -14.87 -3.96 15.52
CA SER A 97 -16.20 -3.68 14.99
C SER A 97 -16.37 -2.26 14.45
N ASP A 98 -15.83 -1.27 15.15
CA ASP A 98 -15.96 0.14 14.78
C ASP A 98 -15.08 0.45 13.57
N VAL A 99 -13.88 -0.13 13.53
CA VAL A 99 -12.97 -0.05 12.37
C VAL A 99 -13.64 -0.64 11.14
N LEU A 100 -14.22 -1.85 11.26
CA LEU A 100 -14.92 -2.50 10.15
C LEU A 100 -16.14 -1.69 9.71
N ALA A 101 -16.95 -1.18 10.64
CA ALA A 101 -18.10 -0.34 10.31
C ALA A 101 -17.69 0.97 9.62
N GLY A 102 -16.58 1.59 10.05
CA GLY A 102 -16.01 2.77 9.41
C GLY A 102 -15.52 2.51 7.99
N MET A 103 -14.82 1.39 7.78
CA MET A 103 -14.36 0.95 6.45
C MET A 103 -15.54 0.65 5.52
N ASP A 104 -16.54 -0.11 5.99
CA ASP A 104 -17.75 -0.44 5.23
C ASP A 104 -18.48 0.82 4.78
N GLN A 105 -18.62 1.78 5.69
CA GLN A 105 -19.27 3.04 5.38
C GLN A 105 -18.46 3.89 4.40
N ALA A 106 -17.14 3.95 4.55
CA ALA A 106 -16.27 4.66 3.61
C ALA A 106 -16.38 4.10 2.19
N VAL A 107 -16.51 2.77 2.06
CA VAL A 107 -16.75 2.11 0.77
C VAL A 107 -18.12 2.50 0.21
N ALA A 108 -19.17 2.43 1.03
CA ALA A 108 -20.54 2.75 0.64
C ALA A 108 -20.72 4.21 0.19
N ASP A 109 -19.97 5.14 0.81
CA ASP A 109 -20.06 6.58 0.53
C ASP A 109 -19.41 6.98 -0.82
N GLY A 110 -18.76 6.03 -1.51
CA GLY A 110 -18.13 6.27 -2.82
C GLY A 110 -16.77 6.96 -2.73
N GLY A 111 -16.10 6.87 -1.57
CA GLY A 111 -14.72 7.31 -1.40
C GLY A 111 -13.80 6.61 -2.40
N SER A 112 -12.85 7.34 -2.99
CA SER A 112 -11.71 6.70 -3.66
C SER A 112 -10.79 6.23 -2.54
N LEU A 113 -11.03 5.00 -2.09
CA LEU A 113 -10.57 4.46 -0.81
C LEU A 113 -9.04 4.47 -0.74
N VAL A 114 -8.54 5.43 0.00
CA VAL A 114 -7.19 5.39 0.49
C VAL A 114 -7.30 5.34 2.00
N LEU A 115 -7.12 4.14 2.54
CA LEU A 115 -7.23 3.86 3.96
C LEU A 115 -5.86 4.08 4.60
N ALA A 116 -5.77 5.06 5.49
CA ALA A 116 -4.66 5.16 6.43
C ALA A 116 -5.05 4.35 7.68
N SER A 117 -4.64 3.08 7.74
CA SER A 117 -4.93 2.20 8.88
C SER A 117 -3.78 2.20 9.89
N TRP A 118 -4.14 2.18 11.18
CA TRP A 118 -3.25 1.95 12.31
C TRP A 118 -3.22 0.45 12.67
N ILE A 119 -2.06 -0.06 13.13
CA ILE A 119 -1.89 -1.48 13.50
C ILE A 119 -2.58 -1.75 14.85
N PRO A 120 -3.40 -2.80 15.01
CA PRO A 120 -4.16 -3.04 16.25
C PRO A 120 -3.29 -3.33 17.49
N ASP A 121 -2.04 -3.77 17.31
CA ASP A 121 -1.13 -4.10 18.40
C ASP A 121 0.16 -3.25 18.32
N ASP A 122 0.33 -2.36 19.32
CA ASP A 122 1.57 -2.02 20.07
C ASP A 122 1.73 -0.51 20.44
N TYR A 123 2.48 -0.26 21.52
CA TYR A 123 2.67 1.01 22.24
C TYR A 123 3.42 2.09 21.42
N THR A 124 3.02 3.37 21.58
CA THR A 124 3.51 4.52 20.77
C THR A 124 4.35 5.54 21.53
N ALA A 125 5.03 5.08 22.58
CA ALA A 125 5.85 5.84 23.53
C ALA A 125 5.08 6.46 24.71
N ALA A 126 5.71 6.36 25.87
CA ALA A 126 5.44 7.15 27.07
C ALA A 126 6.70 7.95 27.38
N VAL A 127 6.58 9.28 27.49
CA VAL A 127 7.62 10.14 28.04
C VAL A 127 6.97 11.10 29.03
N GLY A 128 7.67 11.29 30.15
CA GLY A 128 7.18 11.83 31.41
C GLY A 128 6.73 13.30 31.42
N THR A 129 6.38 13.67 32.64
CA THR A 129 5.53 14.77 33.11
C THR A 129 5.92 16.20 32.72
N ASN A 130 4.85 16.95 32.42
CA ASN A 130 4.64 18.37 32.72
C ASN A 130 5.60 19.38 32.08
N ASN A 131 5.23 19.80 30.86
CA ASN A 131 5.01 21.20 30.48
C ASN A 131 4.35 21.24 29.10
N LEU A 132 3.04 21.48 29.04
CA LEU A 132 2.29 21.58 27.78
C LEU A 132 2.50 22.98 27.19
N LEU A 133 3.51 23.12 26.33
CA LEU A 133 3.57 24.23 25.39
C LEU A 133 2.69 23.83 24.19
N SER A 134 1.61 24.57 23.92
CA SER A 134 0.86 24.39 22.68
C SER A 134 1.66 25.00 21.54
N SER A 135 2.09 24.18 20.58
CA SER A 135 2.54 24.70 19.30
C SER A 135 1.38 25.40 18.58
N GLU A 136 1.69 26.35 17.71
CA GLU A 136 0.72 27.11 16.91
C GLU A 136 0.10 26.26 15.79
N GLY A 137 -0.49 25.11 16.14
CA GLY A 137 -1.29 24.27 15.23
C GLY A 137 -0.56 23.14 14.49
N PHE A 138 0.77 23.01 14.62
CA PHE A 138 1.57 21.95 13.95
C PHE A 138 2.40 21.14 14.94
N ASN A 139 2.72 19.88 14.62
CA ASN A 139 3.51 18.99 15.48
C ASN A 139 4.43 18.07 14.66
N LEU A 140 5.59 17.72 15.22
CA LEU A 140 6.55 16.78 14.63
C LEU A 140 6.46 15.43 15.35
N ILE A 141 6.00 14.40 14.64
CA ILE A 141 5.91 13.03 15.13
C ILE A 141 6.48 12.04 14.11
N SER A 142 6.88 10.86 14.57
CA SER A 142 7.54 9.83 13.76
C SER A 142 6.80 8.50 13.86
N GLY A 143 6.84 7.72 12.79
CA GLY A 143 6.29 6.36 12.77
C GLY A 143 5.81 5.92 11.39
N THR A 144 5.52 4.63 11.25
CA THR A 144 4.87 4.08 10.04
C THR A 144 3.52 4.75 9.77
N SER A 145 2.88 5.26 10.81
CA SER A 145 1.65 6.04 10.72
C SER A 145 1.80 7.40 10.07
N MET A 146 3.02 7.92 9.96
CA MET A 146 3.33 9.10 9.13
C MET A 146 3.70 8.66 7.71
N ALA A 147 4.32 7.51 7.52
CA ALA A 147 4.62 6.98 6.18
C ALA A 147 3.36 6.54 5.41
N CYS A 148 2.41 5.90 6.08
CA CYS A 148 1.14 5.44 5.52
C CYS A 148 0.34 6.57 4.81
N PRO A 149 0.10 7.75 5.42
CA PRO A 149 -0.59 8.85 4.74
C PRO A 149 0.19 9.44 3.57
N HIS A 150 1.53 9.31 3.52
CA HIS A 150 2.29 9.70 2.32
C HIS A 150 1.96 8.78 1.14
N ALA A 151 2.09 7.45 1.33
CA ALA A 151 1.73 6.46 0.32
C ALA A 151 0.26 6.60 -0.12
N SER A 152 -0.60 6.88 0.85
CA SER A 152 -2.01 7.16 0.65
C SER A 152 -2.25 8.35 -0.29
N GLY A 153 -1.62 9.50 -0.02
CA GLY A 153 -1.77 10.66 -0.90
C GLY A 153 -1.24 10.41 -2.32
N VAL A 154 -0.15 9.64 -2.46
CA VAL A 154 0.34 9.21 -3.79
C VAL A 154 -0.69 8.33 -4.50
N ALA A 155 -1.26 7.33 -3.82
CA ALA A 155 -2.29 6.48 -4.40
C ALA A 155 -3.53 7.29 -4.83
N ALA A 156 -3.93 8.31 -4.06
CA ALA A 156 -5.02 9.22 -4.42
C ALA A 156 -4.70 10.04 -5.67
N LEU A 157 -3.47 10.56 -5.81
CA LEU A 157 -3.01 11.26 -7.01
C LEU A 157 -3.03 10.34 -8.22
N LEU A 158 -2.50 9.12 -8.10
CA LEU A 158 -2.49 8.12 -9.17
C LEU A 158 -3.91 7.75 -9.60
N ARG A 159 -4.84 7.55 -8.65
CA ARG A 159 -6.25 7.30 -8.98
C ARG A 159 -6.92 8.50 -9.64
N GLY A 160 -6.49 9.72 -9.32
CA GLY A 160 -6.95 10.94 -9.98
C GLY A 160 -6.45 11.05 -11.42
N ALA A 161 -5.21 10.62 -11.68
CA ALA A 161 -4.59 10.62 -13.01
C ALA A 161 -5.05 9.45 -13.90
N HIS A 162 -5.30 8.28 -13.29
CA HIS A 162 -5.72 7.04 -13.95
C HIS A 162 -6.99 6.46 -13.29
N PRO A 163 -8.17 7.05 -13.55
CA PRO A 163 -9.42 6.64 -12.91
C PRO A 163 -9.85 5.19 -13.20
N GLU A 164 -9.34 4.60 -14.27
CA GLU A 164 -9.59 3.24 -14.74
C GLU A 164 -8.70 2.18 -14.09
N TRP A 165 -7.55 2.57 -13.52
CA TRP A 165 -6.64 1.61 -12.89
C TRP A 165 -7.27 0.96 -11.67
N SER A 166 -7.11 -0.36 -11.55
CA SER A 166 -7.48 -1.06 -10.33
C SER A 166 -6.63 -0.61 -9.13
N HIS A 167 -7.06 -0.96 -7.92
CA HIS A 167 -6.25 -0.74 -6.71
C HIS A 167 -4.92 -1.52 -6.79
N ALA A 168 -4.92 -2.71 -7.40
CA ALA A 168 -3.72 -3.52 -7.58
C ALA A 168 -2.75 -2.89 -8.60
N ALA A 169 -3.26 -2.30 -9.68
CA ALA A 169 -2.46 -1.57 -10.66
C ALA A 169 -1.81 -0.34 -10.05
N ILE A 170 -2.52 0.43 -9.20
CA ILE A 170 -1.94 1.57 -8.46
C ILE A 170 -0.82 1.10 -7.52
N ARG A 171 -1.07 0.03 -6.73
CA ARG A 171 -0.03 -0.58 -5.88
C ARG A 171 1.18 -1.01 -6.73
N SER A 172 0.94 -1.66 -7.86
CA SER A 172 1.98 -2.10 -8.77
C SER A 172 2.83 -0.93 -9.28
N ALA A 173 2.19 0.14 -9.72
CA ALA A 173 2.88 1.33 -10.21
C ALA A 173 3.79 1.92 -9.12
N MET A 174 3.29 2.04 -7.89
CA MET A 174 4.06 2.54 -6.74
C MET A 174 5.23 1.62 -6.37
N MET A 175 5.06 0.29 -6.46
CA MET A 175 6.09 -0.67 -6.08
C MET A 175 7.18 -0.84 -7.15
N THR A 176 6.82 -0.82 -8.43
CA THR A 176 7.76 -1.16 -9.51
C THR A 176 8.65 -0.01 -9.97
N THR A 177 8.36 1.20 -9.48
CA THR A 177 9.04 2.46 -9.84
C THR A 177 9.80 3.07 -8.66
N THR A 178 9.99 2.31 -7.59
CA THR A 178 10.75 2.73 -6.41
C THR A 178 12.25 2.85 -6.70
N THR A 179 12.94 3.59 -5.84
CA THR A 179 14.42 3.62 -5.78
C THR A 179 14.93 2.87 -4.55
N GLU A 180 16.07 2.19 -4.69
CA GLU A 180 16.79 1.51 -3.59
C GLU A 180 17.66 2.45 -2.75
N LEU A 181 17.23 3.71 -2.58
CA LEU A 181 17.91 4.66 -1.70
C LEU A 181 17.46 4.41 -0.27
N ASP A 182 17.93 3.33 0.34
CA ASP A 182 17.92 3.27 1.79
C ASP A 182 19.10 2.49 2.37
N VAL A 183 19.69 3.13 3.37
CA VAL A 183 20.79 2.61 4.17
C VAL A 183 20.13 2.05 5.43
N GLY A 184 20.05 0.73 5.54
CA GLY A 184 19.52 0.04 6.69
C GLY A 184 20.29 0.34 7.99
N ARG A 185 19.77 -0.14 9.12
CA ARG A 185 20.49 -0.08 10.40
C ARG A 185 21.86 -0.74 10.22
N ASN A 186 22.94 0.00 10.51
CA ASN A 186 24.36 -0.39 10.32
C ASN A 186 24.98 -0.15 8.93
N PHE A 187 24.45 0.79 8.14
CA PHE A 187 25.04 1.18 6.86
C PHE A 187 25.00 0.12 5.74
N THR A 188 24.22 -0.95 5.92
CA THR A 188 24.01 -2.00 4.93
C THR A 188 22.77 -1.74 4.09
N ALA A 189 22.70 -2.26 2.86
CA ALA A 189 21.50 -2.14 2.04
C ALA A 189 20.29 -2.77 2.76
N ALA A 190 19.17 -2.05 2.85
CA ALA A 190 17.96 -2.56 3.47
C ALA A 190 17.36 -3.72 2.65
N SER A 191 16.93 -4.79 3.33
CA SER A 191 16.30 -5.92 2.64
C SER A 191 14.85 -5.58 2.25
N PRO A 192 14.26 -6.28 1.26
CA PRO A 192 12.85 -6.10 0.95
C PRO A 192 11.89 -6.48 2.08
N LEU A 193 12.36 -7.21 3.11
CA LEU A 193 11.57 -7.45 4.33
C LEU A 193 11.50 -6.20 5.23
N ALA A 194 12.44 -5.26 5.11
CA ALA A 194 12.45 -4.01 5.85
C ALA A 194 11.75 -2.86 5.10
N MET A 195 11.96 -2.75 3.78
CA MET A 195 11.48 -1.61 2.98
C MET A 195 10.54 -1.98 1.83
N GLY A 196 10.18 -3.26 1.67
CA GLY A 196 9.41 -3.71 0.53
C GLY A 196 10.16 -3.49 -0.79
N ALA A 197 9.52 -2.85 -1.76
CA ALA A 197 10.15 -2.57 -3.05
C ALA A 197 11.16 -1.40 -3.00
N GLY A 198 11.11 -0.54 -1.97
CA GLY A 198 11.98 0.62 -1.81
C GLY A 198 11.20 1.92 -1.59
N HIS A 199 11.88 3.06 -1.73
CA HIS A 199 11.29 4.38 -1.51
C HIS A 199 10.36 4.77 -2.67
N ILE A 200 9.15 5.26 -2.35
CA ILE A 200 8.13 5.64 -3.35
C ILE A 200 8.61 6.87 -4.13
N VAL A 201 8.54 6.80 -5.47
CA VAL A 201 8.82 7.94 -6.36
C VAL A 201 7.55 8.31 -7.13
N PRO A 202 6.76 9.30 -6.65
CA PRO A 202 5.41 9.57 -7.18
C PRO A 202 5.38 9.87 -8.68
N ASN A 203 6.39 10.59 -9.18
CA ASN A 203 6.44 10.98 -10.59
C ASN A 203 6.68 9.78 -11.52
N LEU A 204 7.51 8.81 -11.11
CA LEU A 204 7.73 7.60 -11.89
C LEU A 204 6.50 6.67 -11.84
N ALA A 205 5.84 6.59 -10.67
CA ALA A 205 4.62 5.80 -10.52
C ALA A 205 3.45 6.31 -11.39
N MET A 206 3.50 7.55 -11.88
CA MET A 206 2.50 8.10 -12.80
C MET A 206 2.52 7.43 -14.18
N ASP A 207 3.66 6.92 -14.63
CA ASP A 207 3.82 6.26 -15.93
C ASP A 207 4.80 5.08 -15.77
N PRO A 208 4.34 3.94 -15.20
CA PRO A 208 5.21 2.83 -14.82
C PRO A 208 5.59 1.92 -16.00
N GLY A 209 5.00 2.11 -17.19
CA GLY A 209 5.16 1.23 -18.34
C GLY A 209 4.35 -0.07 -18.21
N LEU A 210 4.63 -0.90 -17.21
CA LEU A 210 3.90 -2.15 -16.93
C LEU A 210 3.27 -2.17 -15.54
N VAL A 211 2.15 -2.87 -15.38
CA VAL A 211 1.53 -3.13 -14.09
C VAL A 211 1.16 -4.60 -13.90
N TYR A 212 1.25 -5.06 -12.65
CA TYR A 212 0.79 -6.36 -12.15
C TYR A 212 -0.63 -6.18 -11.61
N ASP A 213 -1.63 -6.46 -12.44
CA ASP A 213 -3.03 -6.31 -12.06
C ASP A 213 -3.60 -7.58 -11.44
N VAL A 214 -4.58 -7.40 -10.56
CA VAL A 214 -5.24 -8.46 -9.77
C VAL A 214 -6.71 -8.09 -9.60
N THR A 215 -7.59 -9.07 -9.80
CA THR A 215 -9.04 -8.94 -9.62
C THR A 215 -9.48 -9.40 -8.23
N PRO A 216 -10.70 -9.05 -7.77
CA PRO A 216 -11.26 -9.61 -6.55
C PRO A 216 -11.30 -11.15 -6.54
N GLN A 217 -11.56 -11.78 -7.68
CA GLN A 217 -11.58 -13.25 -7.79
C GLN A 217 -10.20 -13.86 -7.52
N ASP A 218 -9.11 -13.22 -7.94
CA ASP A 218 -7.75 -13.72 -7.68
C ASP A 218 -7.43 -13.75 -6.17
N TYR A 219 -7.94 -12.78 -5.41
CA TYR A 219 -7.85 -12.79 -3.95
C TYR A 219 -8.67 -13.91 -3.32
N VAL A 220 -9.85 -14.21 -3.87
CA VAL A 220 -10.66 -15.36 -3.42
C VAL A 220 -9.94 -16.66 -3.74
N SER A 221 -9.38 -16.82 -4.94
CA SER A 221 -8.59 -18.00 -5.33
C SER A 221 -7.39 -18.22 -4.42
N LEU A 222 -6.76 -17.15 -3.94
CA LEU A 222 -5.74 -17.22 -2.89
C LEU A 222 -6.31 -17.74 -1.57
N LEU A 223 -7.42 -17.18 -1.08
CA LEU A 223 -8.09 -17.63 0.15
C LEU A 223 -8.54 -19.10 0.06
N CYS A 224 -9.01 -19.54 -1.11
CA CYS A 224 -9.41 -20.92 -1.38
C CYS A 224 -8.24 -21.91 -1.39
N SER A 225 -7.03 -21.42 -1.70
CA SER A 225 -5.79 -22.20 -1.60
C SER A 225 -5.17 -22.17 -0.20
N MET A 226 -5.61 -21.27 0.67
CA MET A 226 -5.27 -21.30 2.09
C MET A 226 -6.15 -22.34 2.78
N ASN A 227 -5.65 -22.95 3.86
CA ASN A 227 -6.36 -23.98 4.64
C ASN A 227 -7.53 -23.41 5.48
N PHE A 228 -8.34 -22.52 4.89
CA PHE A 228 -9.54 -21.97 5.49
C PHE A 228 -10.78 -22.80 5.15
N THR A 229 -11.69 -22.88 6.09
CA THR A 229 -13.03 -23.42 5.87
C THR A 229 -13.88 -22.45 5.05
N ARG A 230 -14.92 -22.97 4.39
CA ARG A 230 -15.89 -22.15 3.65
C ARG A 230 -16.50 -21.04 4.51
N ASN A 231 -16.81 -21.33 5.79
CA ASN A 231 -17.37 -20.34 6.71
C ASN A 231 -16.38 -19.21 7.02
N GLN A 232 -15.08 -19.53 7.16
CA GLN A 232 -14.04 -18.51 7.35
C GLN A 232 -13.87 -17.64 6.09
N ILE A 233 -13.86 -18.24 4.89
CA ILE A 233 -13.80 -17.49 3.63
C ILE A 233 -15.03 -16.58 3.48
N MET A 234 -16.23 -17.06 3.78
CA MET A 234 -17.46 -16.25 3.76
C MET A 234 -17.42 -15.12 4.81
N THR A 235 -16.78 -15.34 5.96
CA THR A 235 -16.60 -14.30 6.98
C THR A 235 -15.69 -13.17 6.48
N ILE A 236 -14.63 -13.50 5.73
CA ILE A 236 -13.69 -12.53 5.15
C ILE A 236 -14.32 -11.79 3.96
N THR A 237 -14.90 -12.54 3.03
CA THR A 237 -15.45 -11.99 1.78
C THR A 237 -16.81 -11.31 1.96
N ARG A 238 -17.55 -11.66 3.03
CA ARG A 238 -18.92 -11.21 3.33
C ARG A 238 -19.87 -11.37 2.13
N SER A 239 -19.59 -12.34 1.26
CA SER A 239 -20.29 -12.54 0.01
C SER A 239 -20.38 -14.03 -0.30
N ASN A 240 -21.53 -14.44 -0.83
CA ASN A 240 -21.76 -15.78 -1.38
C ASN A 240 -21.51 -15.84 -2.90
N MET A 241 -21.12 -14.72 -3.53
CA MET A 241 -20.93 -14.64 -4.99
C MET A 241 -19.66 -15.34 -5.46
N TYR A 242 -18.73 -15.60 -4.56
CA TYR A 242 -17.44 -16.18 -4.87
C TYR A 242 -17.41 -17.66 -4.47
N ASP A 243 -16.99 -18.51 -5.40
CA ASP A 243 -16.77 -19.93 -5.16
C ASP A 243 -15.29 -20.31 -5.31
N CYS A 244 -14.94 -21.44 -4.68
CA CYS A 244 -13.64 -22.08 -4.83
C CYS A 244 -13.67 -23.15 -5.94
N ALA A 245 -14.71 -23.21 -6.76
CA ALA A 245 -14.93 -24.32 -7.68
C ALA A 245 -14.04 -24.23 -8.93
N ASN A 246 -13.71 -23.00 -9.36
CA ASN A 246 -13.13 -22.77 -10.69
C ASN A 246 -11.64 -22.42 -10.70
N SER A 247 -11.00 -22.09 -9.56
CA SER A 247 -9.53 -21.97 -9.45
C SER A 247 -9.08 -21.67 -8.01
N SER A 248 -8.16 -22.48 -7.50
CA SER A 248 -7.41 -22.22 -6.27
C SER A 248 -5.94 -22.07 -6.64
N SER A 249 -5.30 -20.95 -6.28
CA SER A 249 -3.87 -20.73 -6.51
C SER A 249 -3.25 -19.90 -5.38
N LEU A 250 -2.10 -20.34 -4.86
CA LEU A 250 -1.27 -19.52 -3.97
C LEU A 250 -0.44 -18.48 -4.73
N ASP A 251 -0.36 -18.59 -6.05
CA ASP A 251 0.50 -17.77 -6.91
C ASP A 251 -0.23 -16.50 -7.38
N LEU A 252 -0.48 -15.59 -6.43
CA LEU A 252 -1.07 -14.29 -6.69
C LEU A 252 -0.16 -13.46 -7.61
N ASN A 253 -0.73 -12.75 -8.59
CA ASN A 253 0.01 -11.89 -9.52
C ASN A 253 0.54 -10.60 -8.84
N TYR A 254 1.53 -10.76 -7.97
CA TYR A 254 2.05 -9.71 -7.09
C TYR A 254 3.39 -9.17 -7.61
N PRO A 255 3.68 -7.85 -7.50
CA PRO A 255 4.90 -7.22 -8.04
C PRO A 255 6.18 -7.50 -7.23
N SER A 256 6.25 -8.62 -6.52
CA SER A 256 7.43 -9.10 -5.79
C SER A 256 7.42 -10.63 -5.67
N PHE A 257 8.56 -11.18 -5.27
CA PHE A 257 8.76 -12.63 -5.12
C PHE A 257 9.35 -12.93 -3.75
N VAL A 258 8.78 -13.94 -3.07
CA VAL A 258 9.33 -14.46 -1.83
C VAL A 258 9.35 -15.98 -1.91
N ALA A 259 10.52 -16.57 -1.71
CA ALA A 259 10.70 -18.00 -1.62
C ALA A 259 11.13 -18.38 -0.19
N PHE A 260 10.38 -19.28 0.42
CA PHE A 260 10.64 -19.72 1.79
C PHE A 260 11.39 -21.05 1.81
N TYR A 261 12.27 -21.23 2.78
CA TYR A 261 12.93 -22.50 3.08
C TYR A 261 12.81 -22.85 4.57
N ASP A 262 12.80 -24.15 4.90
CA ASP A 262 12.89 -24.59 6.28
C ASP A 262 14.36 -24.64 6.71
N LYS A 263 14.74 -23.82 7.69
CA LYS A 263 16.10 -23.78 8.23
C LYS A 263 16.53 -25.08 8.92
N ASN A 264 15.57 -25.91 9.36
CA ASN A 264 15.88 -27.18 10.03
C ASN A 264 16.21 -28.30 9.02
N VAL A 265 15.94 -28.10 7.73
CA VAL A 265 16.29 -29.05 6.69
C VAL A 265 17.73 -28.77 6.24
N THR A 266 18.65 -29.66 6.58
CA THR A 266 20.09 -29.56 6.29
C THR A 266 20.54 -30.36 5.06
N THR A 267 19.60 -30.91 4.28
CA THR A 267 19.91 -31.86 3.20
C THR A 267 20.73 -31.26 2.05
N GLY A 268 20.96 -29.94 2.03
CA GLY A 268 21.68 -29.24 0.96
C GLY A 268 20.99 -29.35 -0.42
N ALA A 269 19.80 -29.96 -0.46
CA ALA A 269 19.07 -30.21 -1.68
C ALA A 269 18.53 -28.89 -2.23
N MET A 270 18.83 -28.64 -3.51
CA MET A 270 18.29 -27.48 -4.21
C MET A 270 16.79 -27.68 -4.45
N LEU A 271 15.99 -26.75 -3.94
CA LEU A 271 14.57 -26.62 -4.20
C LEU A 271 14.37 -25.58 -5.30
N THR A 272 13.36 -25.77 -6.15
CA THR A 272 12.95 -24.76 -7.14
C THR A 272 11.51 -24.37 -6.87
N HIS A 273 11.28 -23.07 -6.67
CA HIS A 273 9.94 -22.50 -6.60
C HIS A 273 9.66 -21.70 -7.88
N ARG A 274 8.52 -21.99 -8.52
CA ARG A 274 8.08 -21.37 -9.76
C ARG A 274 6.97 -20.38 -9.50
N PHE A 275 7.15 -19.16 -9.98
CA PHE A 275 6.14 -18.11 -9.97
C PHE A 275 5.71 -17.81 -11.40
N ARG A 276 4.41 -17.63 -11.63
CA ARG A 276 3.84 -17.07 -12.85
C ARG A 276 3.41 -15.63 -12.58
N ARG A 277 3.72 -14.74 -13.51
CA ARG A 277 3.28 -13.35 -13.46
C ARG A 277 2.65 -12.95 -14.78
N VAL A 278 1.68 -12.06 -14.71
CA VAL A 278 1.02 -11.46 -15.86
C VAL A 278 1.16 -9.95 -15.74
N VAL A 279 1.81 -9.33 -16.71
CA VAL A 279 1.97 -7.89 -16.77
C VAL A 279 1.10 -7.31 -17.87
N THR A 280 0.50 -6.15 -17.59
CA THR A 280 -0.29 -5.37 -18.53
C THR A 280 0.52 -4.14 -18.94
N ASN A 281 0.66 -3.88 -20.24
CA ASN A 281 1.25 -2.65 -20.73
C ASN A 281 0.29 -1.47 -20.55
N VAL A 282 0.68 -0.46 -19.77
CA VAL A 282 -0.07 0.78 -19.58
C VAL A 282 0.53 1.96 -20.35
N GLY A 283 1.72 1.78 -20.92
CA GLY A 283 2.34 2.74 -21.85
C GLY A 283 1.67 2.74 -23.22
N ASP A 284 1.84 3.84 -23.94
CA ASP A 284 1.30 4.01 -25.29
C ASP A 284 2.22 3.38 -26.36
N GLY A 285 1.61 2.90 -27.45
CA GLY A 285 2.34 2.37 -28.60
C GLY A 285 2.85 0.94 -28.45
N ARG A 286 3.68 0.55 -29.43
CA ARG A 286 4.37 -0.74 -29.46
C ARG A 286 5.65 -0.63 -28.65
N THR A 287 5.92 -1.63 -27.81
CA THR A 287 7.09 -1.63 -26.95
C THR A 287 7.61 -3.04 -26.70
N ARG A 288 8.90 -3.13 -26.37
CA ARG A 288 9.61 -4.36 -26.05
C ARG A 288 10.40 -4.17 -24.77
N TYR A 289 10.30 -5.15 -23.88
CA TYR A 289 11.04 -5.21 -22.63
C TYR A 289 12.00 -6.40 -22.63
N GLU A 290 13.20 -6.18 -22.10
CA GLU A 290 14.20 -7.20 -21.84
C GLU A 290 14.39 -7.38 -20.34
N VAL A 291 14.55 -8.62 -19.89
CA VAL A 291 14.73 -8.91 -18.47
C VAL A 291 16.19 -8.73 -18.05
N LYS A 292 16.41 -8.04 -16.93
CA LYS A 292 17.65 -8.08 -16.16
C LYS A 292 17.38 -8.76 -14.82
N VAL A 293 18.27 -9.67 -14.43
CA VAL A 293 18.14 -10.45 -13.20
C VAL A 293 19.35 -10.22 -12.31
N THR A 294 19.08 -9.81 -11.07
CA THR A 294 20.06 -9.81 -9.99
C THR A 294 19.65 -10.91 -9.02
N ALA A 295 20.30 -12.07 -9.10
CA ALA A 295 19.95 -13.21 -8.26
C ALA A 295 20.35 -12.96 -6.79
N PRO A 296 19.49 -13.32 -5.80
CA PRO A 296 19.90 -13.38 -4.41
C PRO A 296 21.13 -14.28 -4.20
N MET A 297 21.96 -13.94 -3.21
CA MET A 297 23.14 -14.74 -2.84
C MET A 297 22.75 -16.20 -2.58
N GLY A 298 23.52 -17.15 -3.14
CA GLY A 298 23.29 -18.59 -2.97
C GLY A 298 22.17 -19.18 -3.83
N THR A 299 21.60 -18.40 -4.77
CA THR A 299 20.45 -18.84 -5.58
C THR A 299 20.75 -18.82 -7.09
N LYS A 300 19.93 -19.52 -7.86
CA LYS A 300 19.81 -19.35 -9.31
C LYS A 300 18.42 -18.84 -9.64
N VAL A 301 18.31 -17.82 -10.48
CA VAL A 301 17.04 -17.24 -10.91
C VAL A 301 16.96 -17.32 -12.43
N ALA A 302 15.94 -18.00 -12.95
CA ALA A 302 15.67 -18.11 -14.38
C ALA A 302 14.31 -17.49 -14.71
N VAL A 303 14.25 -16.71 -15.79
CA VAL A 303 13.02 -16.05 -16.26
C VAL A 303 12.72 -16.51 -17.68
N TRP A 304 11.46 -16.81 -18.00
CA TRP A 304 11.06 -17.06 -19.40
C TRP A 304 9.67 -16.50 -19.72
N PRO A 305 9.48 -15.93 -20.93
CA PRO A 305 10.51 -15.62 -21.93
C PRO A 305 11.50 -14.53 -21.43
N GLN A 306 12.66 -14.38 -22.08
CA GLN A 306 13.64 -13.34 -21.73
C GLN A 306 13.21 -11.93 -22.22
N SER A 307 12.26 -11.86 -23.15
CA SER A 307 11.71 -10.61 -23.66
C SER A 307 10.19 -10.65 -23.75
N LEU A 308 9.55 -9.49 -23.52
CA LEU A 308 8.11 -9.31 -23.65
C LEU A 308 7.83 -8.24 -24.71
N VAL A 309 6.99 -8.58 -25.68
CA VAL A 309 6.61 -7.67 -26.77
C VAL A 309 5.12 -7.37 -26.69
N PHE A 310 4.80 -6.07 -26.65
CA PHE A 310 3.45 -5.54 -26.64
C PHE A 310 3.23 -4.71 -27.91
N GLY A 311 2.17 -5.01 -28.64
CA GLY A 311 1.75 -4.27 -29.82
C GLY A 311 0.96 -3.01 -29.51
N LYS A 312 0.28 -2.96 -28.35
CA LYS A 312 -0.55 -1.82 -27.94
C LYS A 312 -0.73 -1.73 -26.42
N LYS A 313 -1.27 -0.59 -25.97
CA LYS A 313 -1.75 -0.39 -24.60
C LYS A 313 -2.81 -1.43 -24.22
N ASN A 314 -2.81 -1.82 -22.95
CA ASN A 314 -3.66 -2.83 -22.31
C ASN A 314 -3.44 -4.27 -22.78
N GLU A 315 -2.44 -4.52 -23.61
CA GLU A 315 -2.05 -5.89 -23.93
C GLU A 315 -1.36 -6.56 -22.74
N ARG A 316 -1.63 -7.85 -22.55
CA ARG A 316 -1.12 -8.66 -21.45
C ARG A 316 -0.11 -9.66 -21.95
N ARG A 317 0.93 -9.90 -21.16
CA ARG A 317 1.88 -10.99 -21.34
C ARG A 317 2.16 -11.67 -20.03
N ASP A 318 2.22 -12.99 -20.07
CA ASP A 318 2.70 -13.77 -18.95
C ASP A 318 4.17 -14.13 -19.11
N TYR A 319 4.82 -14.29 -17.97
CA TYR A 319 6.16 -14.80 -17.85
C TYR A 319 6.26 -15.59 -16.56
N TYR A 320 7.34 -16.34 -16.44
CA TYR A 320 7.59 -17.19 -15.29
C TYR A 320 8.97 -16.93 -14.72
N VAL A 321 9.08 -17.18 -13.41
CA VAL A 321 10.31 -17.05 -12.64
C VAL A 321 10.53 -18.33 -11.86
N ASP A 322 11.62 -19.03 -12.14
CA ASP A 322 12.10 -20.14 -11.32
C ASP A 322 13.21 -19.63 -10.41
N ILE A 323 13.02 -19.78 -9.11
CA ILE A 323 14.03 -19.49 -8.09
C ILE A 323 14.50 -20.83 -7.53
N THR A 324 15.75 -21.19 -7.80
CA THR A 324 16.40 -22.37 -7.25
C THR A 324 17.29 -21.96 -6.09
N TYR A 325 17.07 -22.54 -4.91
CA TYR A 325 17.74 -22.20 -3.65
C TYR A 325 17.88 -23.45 -2.77
N ALA A 326 18.79 -23.42 -1.81
CA ALA A 326 18.92 -24.43 -0.76
C ALA A 326 18.79 -23.76 0.61
N SER A 327 18.46 -24.56 1.63
CA SER A 327 18.60 -24.12 3.02
C SER A 327 20.07 -23.87 3.34
N ASP A 328 20.34 -22.77 4.02
CA ASP A 328 21.66 -22.41 4.51
C ASP A 328 21.94 -22.94 5.92
N GLY A 329 20.93 -23.49 6.62
CA GLY A 329 21.02 -23.92 8.01
C GLY A 329 21.19 -22.77 9.04
N GLU A 330 21.43 -21.55 8.59
CA GLU A 330 21.72 -20.38 9.43
C GLU A 330 20.55 -19.39 9.49
N GLY A 331 19.57 -19.53 8.59
CA GLY A 331 18.39 -18.65 8.54
C GLY A 331 18.70 -17.27 7.98
N MET A 332 19.69 -17.14 7.09
CA MET A 332 20.01 -15.87 6.44
C MET A 332 18.93 -15.46 5.45
N VAL A 333 18.69 -14.16 5.38
CA VAL A 333 17.84 -13.56 4.35
C VAL A 333 18.75 -13.10 3.22
N SER A 334 18.50 -13.57 2.00
CA SER A 334 19.15 -13.05 0.79
C SER A 334 18.12 -12.40 -0.12
N HIS A 335 18.55 -11.39 -0.88
CA HIS A 335 17.65 -10.67 -1.77
C HIS A 335 18.31 -10.26 -3.08
N GLY A 336 17.46 -10.02 -4.06
CA GLY A 336 17.81 -9.67 -5.43
C GLY A 336 16.64 -8.97 -6.12
N SER A 337 16.62 -8.96 -7.44
CA SER A 337 15.51 -8.38 -8.20
C SER A 337 15.43 -8.88 -9.63
N ILE A 338 14.25 -8.68 -10.23
CA ILE A 338 14.02 -8.74 -11.67
C ILE A 338 13.66 -7.32 -12.12
N VAL A 339 14.23 -6.88 -13.24
CA VAL A 339 13.90 -5.59 -13.85
C VAL A 339 13.57 -5.82 -15.32
N TRP A 340 12.34 -5.48 -15.73
CA TRP A 340 12.00 -5.36 -17.14
C TRP A 340 12.41 -3.98 -17.62
N VAL A 341 13.41 -3.94 -18.52
CA VAL A 341 13.94 -2.72 -19.10
C VAL A 341 13.36 -2.55 -20.49
N GLU A 342 12.69 -1.42 -20.71
CA GLU A 342 12.15 -1.09 -22.03
C GLU A 342 13.27 -0.74 -23.01
N GLU A 343 13.08 -1.04 -24.30
CA GLU A 343 14.10 -0.93 -25.35
C GLU A 343 14.74 0.47 -25.46
N SER A 344 13.99 1.55 -25.20
CA SER A 344 14.54 2.92 -25.18
C SER A 344 15.17 3.31 -23.84
N GLY A 345 14.99 2.49 -22.81
CA GLY A 345 15.42 2.74 -21.43
C GLY A 345 14.48 3.64 -20.63
N LYS A 346 13.35 4.09 -21.22
CA LYS A 346 12.37 4.97 -20.56
C LYS A 346 11.79 4.33 -19.30
N TYR A 347 11.46 3.03 -19.37
CA TYR A 347 10.81 2.32 -18.28
C TYR A 347 11.72 1.23 -17.69
N ASN A 348 11.76 1.19 -16.37
CA ASN A 348 12.40 0.13 -15.59
C ASN A 348 11.37 -0.39 -14.59
N VAL A 349 10.83 -1.58 -14.84
CA VAL A 349 9.79 -2.19 -14.01
C VAL A 349 10.46 -3.21 -13.09
N ARG A 350 10.75 -2.79 -11.87
CA ARG A 350 11.52 -3.59 -10.90
C ARG A 350 10.61 -4.36 -9.95
N SER A 351 10.94 -5.63 -9.71
CA SER A 351 10.31 -6.47 -8.69
C SER A 351 11.38 -7.10 -7.79
N PRO A 352 11.35 -6.87 -6.46
CA PRO A 352 12.32 -7.48 -5.56
C PRO A 352 12.08 -8.99 -5.40
N ILE A 353 13.16 -9.71 -5.18
CA ILE A 353 13.18 -11.13 -4.81
C ILE A 353 13.74 -11.25 -3.40
N VAL A 354 13.11 -12.07 -2.57
CA VAL A 354 13.63 -12.47 -1.26
C VAL A 354 13.65 -13.99 -1.15
N VAL A 355 14.73 -14.54 -0.60
CA VAL A 355 14.77 -15.89 -0.05
C VAL A 355 14.95 -15.78 1.46
N ALA A 356 14.05 -16.39 2.22
CA ALA A 356 14.00 -16.24 3.68
C ALA A 356 13.60 -17.55 4.37
N PRO A 357 14.05 -17.79 5.61
CA PRO A 357 13.61 -18.95 6.36
C PRO A 357 12.13 -18.83 6.74
N THR A 358 11.44 -19.95 6.85
CA THR A 358 10.15 -19.99 7.53
C THR A 358 10.37 -19.68 9.01
N SER A 359 9.63 -18.72 9.55
CA SER A 359 9.50 -18.60 11.00
C SER A 359 8.71 -19.83 11.46
N GLY A 360 9.35 -20.77 12.16
CA GLY A 360 8.69 -21.98 12.65
C GLY A 360 7.44 -21.63 13.46
N GLY A 361 6.28 -21.76 12.82
CA GLY A 361 5.00 -21.80 13.50
C GLY A 361 4.78 -23.22 13.98
N LYS A 362 4.72 -23.39 15.30
CA LYS A 362 3.98 -24.51 15.87
C LYS A 362 2.48 -24.32 15.62
#